data_AF-A0A5N6L1U3-F1
#
_entry.id   AF-A0A5N6L1U3-F1
#
_cell.length_a   1.000
_cell.length_b   1.000
_cell.length_c   1.000
_cell.angle_alpha   90.00
_cell.angle_beta   90.00
_cell.angle_gamma   90.00
#
_symmetry.space_group_name_H-M   'P 1'
#
loop_
_entity.id
_entity.type
_entity.pdbx_description
1 polymer ?
#
loop_
_entity_poly.entity_id
_entity_poly.type
_entity_poly.pdbx_seq_one_letter_code
_entity_poly.pdbx_strand_id
1 'polypeptide(L)'
;MAKSKAAKRKRAEKAEAAHKLPKVSGNITPPPDGTSFEPKNLQTLVDEDELEITIDTLNLLSEYPGLIKSKTCKDLRVAVYNFRQACTTGVNTSADTNLTARITAALVDGKYTDARILLSEMRIRDEAPKLGALCRWVRDLDVVSGLSMQPEGVSHVLAERSAKDKELLSVLDLVLRVTGPTDSNALGSNLSSDPIALQAVWNMQNLCDPREAVYKRVLDKTIFEGHATSLAEKLRIIETTAGAQRKPPNHHPAILYTSLDNTINLSSNSSPATKHLHPVVPSLALIKDVLSPSECKQIIALGEAINFLPDAPFKEGEDASILAHNFYWVIDQAFHDKLWRRVKEHVPERVEGKKVRGLNRRFRVYRYVPGAEYRCHIDGAWPPSGIEPTTDKYIYDSSPRDAKQSSLFTFLIYLNDEFEAGETTFFIPSVREGTMNAYPVRPVMGAVAMFPHGETRGALLHEGTGVRRGANPILAHSLAQPPCQLLISQRPALPLSCATPCVAIHHRNVLLARHTLTSINSRSITADLRPAHRPICKHSLSRRKLAFTDSSSISAALDTLNLATAPSIDVHPLLLLHPYHPPVLHDLFLQQSQPLIHALQHDRILLYGLAAILIALVGKLL
;
A
#
# COMPACT_ATOMS: atom_id res chain seq x y z
N MET A 1 36.33 -9.94 -73.60
CA MET A 1 35.27 -9.96 -72.56
C MET A 1 35.91 -9.61 -71.21
N ALA A 2 35.40 -8.64 -70.44
CA ALA A 2 36.08 -8.18 -69.22
C ALA A 2 35.15 -7.53 -68.17
N LYS A 3 34.67 -8.30 -67.19
CA LYS A 3 34.00 -7.81 -65.96
C LYS A 3 34.35 -8.68 -64.75
N SER A 4 35.54 -8.52 -64.17
CA SER A 4 35.95 -9.26 -62.94
C SER A 4 36.89 -8.52 -61.97
N LYS A 5 37.50 -7.38 -62.34
CA LYS A 5 38.43 -6.63 -61.46
C LYS A 5 37.84 -5.45 -60.67
N ALA A 6 36.60 -5.03 -60.93
CA ALA A 6 36.01 -3.86 -60.23
C ALA A 6 35.48 -4.18 -58.82
N ALA A 7 34.92 -5.38 -58.59
CA ALA A 7 34.22 -5.70 -57.35
C ALA A 7 35.13 -5.89 -56.13
N LYS A 8 36.38 -6.34 -56.32
CA LYS A 8 37.28 -6.70 -55.21
C LYS A 8 38.08 -5.53 -54.63
N ARG A 9 38.16 -4.38 -55.32
CA ARG A 9 38.88 -3.18 -54.83
C ARG A 9 38.01 -2.31 -53.91
N LYS A 10 36.73 -2.12 -54.25
CA LYS A 10 35.78 -1.27 -53.50
C LYS A 10 35.34 -1.83 -52.12
N ARG A 11 35.90 -2.97 -51.69
CA ARG A 11 35.66 -3.60 -50.38
C ARG A 11 36.87 -3.55 -49.44
N ALA A 12 38.04 -3.10 -49.92
CA ALA A 12 39.23 -2.87 -49.09
C ALA A 12 39.32 -1.41 -48.62
N GLU A 13 39.14 -0.46 -49.55
CA GLU A 13 39.23 0.99 -49.29
C GLU A 13 38.15 1.53 -48.31
N LYS A 14 37.17 0.70 -47.90
CA LYS A 14 36.19 1.02 -46.85
C LYS A 14 36.58 0.53 -45.44
N ALA A 15 37.64 -0.26 -45.29
CA ALA A 15 38.09 -0.77 -43.99
C ALA A 15 39.10 0.17 -43.29
N GLU A 16 39.78 1.04 -44.04
CA GLU A 16 40.89 1.87 -43.53
C GLU A 16 40.47 3.31 -43.18
N ALA A 17 39.21 3.68 -43.41
CA ALA A 17 38.67 5.02 -43.18
C ALA A 17 38.14 5.27 -41.74
N ALA A 18 38.25 4.29 -40.83
CA ALA A 18 37.63 4.33 -39.51
C ALA A 18 38.44 5.06 -38.42
N HIS A 19 39.69 5.47 -38.69
CA HIS A 19 40.61 6.01 -37.67
C HIS A 19 41.30 7.33 -38.06
N LYS A 20 40.54 8.39 -38.39
CA LYS A 20 41.05 9.78 -38.34
C LYS A 20 40.02 10.75 -37.76
N LEU A 21 40.41 11.41 -36.66
CA LEU A 21 39.67 12.52 -36.04
C LEU A 21 39.59 13.71 -37.00
N PRO A 22 38.40 14.31 -37.25
CA PRO A 22 38.30 15.55 -38.00
C PRO A 22 38.73 16.74 -37.12
N LYS A 23 39.71 17.51 -37.58
CA LYS A 23 40.19 18.73 -36.92
C LYS A 23 40.15 19.90 -37.89
N VAL A 24 39.11 20.74 -37.78
CA VAL A 24 39.02 22.04 -38.46
C VAL A 24 38.54 23.09 -37.46
N SER A 25 39.19 24.25 -37.47
CA SER A 25 38.97 25.37 -36.55
C SER A 25 37.95 26.38 -37.09
N GLY A 26 37.14 26.99 -36.22
CA GLY A 26 36.22 28.06 -36.61
C GLY A 26 35.63 28.86 -35.44
N ASN A 27 36.29 29.97 -35.10
CA ASN A 27 35.86 31.07 -34.22
C ASN A 27 35.63 30.78 -32.72
N ILE A 28 35.90 31.81 -31.90
CA ILE A 28 35.86 31.77 -30.43
C ILE A 28 34.70 32.64 -29.95
N THR A 29 33.76 32.03 -29.22
CA THR A 29 32.86 32.72 -28.30
C THR A 29 32.58 31.77 -27.13
N PRO A 30 32.83 32.14 -25.86
CA PRO A 30 32.58 31.25 -24.73
C PRO A 30 31.07 31.09 -24.49
N PRO A 31 30.53 29.86 -24.41
CA PRO A 31 29.25 29.62 -23.76
C PRO A 31 29.35 29.91 -22.25
N PRO A 32 28.26 30.31 -21.58
CA PRO A 32 28.26 30.48 -20.13
C PRO A 32 28.43 29.12 -19.43
N ASP A 33 29.15 29.13 -18.30
CA ASP A 33 29.39 27.94 -17.48
C ASP A 33 28.12 27.28 -16.94
N GLY A 34 28.16 25.96 -16.71
CA GLY A 34 27.30 25.31 -15.72
C GLY A 34 26.06 24.56 -16.22
N THR A 35 26.18 23.72 -17.26
CA THR A 35 25.24 22.61 -17.47
C THR A 35 25.95 21.26 -17.46
N SER A 36 25.98 20.62 -16.28
CA SER A 36 26.41 19.23 -16.13
C SER A 36 25.39 18.30 -16.80
N PHE A 37 25.78 17.68 -17.91
CA PHE A 37 25.02 16.60 -18.55
C PHE A 37 25.13 15.31 -17.73
N GLU A 38 24.46 15.26 -16.58
CA GLU A 38 24.20 14.00 -15.88
C GLU A 38 23.18 13.17 -16.68
N PRO A 39 23.51 11.93 -17.10
CA PRO A 39 22.57 11.05 -17.78
C PRO A 39 21.45 10.65 -16.82
N LYS A 40 20.19 10.87 -17.24
CA LYS A 40 19.00 10.70 -16.40
C LYS A 40 18.32 9.33 -16.53
N ASN A 41 18.90 8.42 -17.31
CA ASN A 41 18.34 7.09 -17.61
C ASN A 41 19.50 6.11 -17.85
N LEU A 42 19.38 4.89 -17.32
CA LEU A 42 20.48 3.92 -17.25
C LEU A 42 20.87 3.35 -18.63
N GLN A 43 19.90 3.11 -19.52
CA GLN A 43 20.08 2.68 -20.91
C GLN A 43 20.84 3.69 -21.79
N THR A 44 21.21 4.87 -21.26
CA THR A 44 22.17 5.78 -21.92
C THR A 44 23.64 5.51 -21.56
N LEU A 45 23.90 4.57 -20.65
CA LEU A 45 25.24 4.21 -20.15
C LEU A 45 25.53 2.70 -20.17
N VAL A 46 24.52 1.85 -19.98
CA VAL A 46 24.65 0.39 -19.85
C VAL A 46 23.55 -0.26 -20.68
N ASP A 47 23.86 -1.33 -21.41
CA ASP A 47 22.86 -2.10 -22.15
C ASP A 47 22.03 -3.00 -21.21
N GLU A 48 20.79 -3.32 -21.60
CA GLU A 48 19.86 -4.07 -20.75
C GLU A 48 20.26 -5.55 -20.65
N ASP A 49 20.74 -6.14 -21.74
CA ASP A 49 21.28 -7.51 -21.78
C ASP A 49 22.57 -7.61 -20.93
N GLU A 50 23.45 -6.60 -21.00
CA GLU A 50 24.68 -6.55 -20.20
C GLU A 50 24.39 -6.41 -18.69
N LEU A 51 23.31 -5.71 -18.33
CA LEU A 51 22.87 -5.55 -16.95
C LEU A 51 22.28 -6.85 -16.39
N GLU A 52 21.42 -7.54 -17.14
CA GLU A 52 20.85 -8.85 -16.75
C GLU A 52 21.96 -9.89 -16.55
N ILE A 53 22.88 -10.03 -17.53
CA ILE A 53 24.03 -10.94 -17.43
C ILE A 53 24.92 -10.60 -16.22
N THR A 54 25.07 -9.33 -15.88
CA THR A 54 25.84 -8.89 -14.69
C THR A 54 25.13 -9.27 -13.39
N ILE A 55 23.81 -9.11 -13.32
CA ILE A 55 22.98 -9.50 -12.17
C ILE A 55 23.05 -11.01 -11.95
N ASP A 56 22.85 -11.81 -13.00
CA ASP A 56 22.92 -13.27 -12.92
C ASP A 56 24.32 -13.77 -12.55
N THR A 57 25.38 -13.15 -13.08
CA THR A 57 26.76 -13.46 -12.69
C THR A 57 27.00 -13.19 -11.20
N LEU A 58 26.45 -12.12 -10.64
CA LEU A 58 26.56 -11.80 -9.22
C LEU A 58 25.72 -12.76 -8.34
N ASN A 59 24.50 -13.09 -8.79
CA ASN A 59 23.62 -14.06 -8.13
C ASN A 59 24.29 -15.43 -8.05
N LEU A 60 24.74 -15.97 -9.18
CA LEU A 60 25.44 -17.25 -9.27
C LEU A 60 26.70 -17.28 -8.39
N LEU A 61 27.51 -16.22 -8.39
CA LEU A 61 28.69 -16.15 -7.53
C LEU A 61 28.33 -16.11 -6.03
N SER A 62 27.16 -15.57 -5.67
CA SER A 62 26.69 -15.53 -4.27
C SER A 62 26.35 -16.91 -3.69
N GLU A 63 25.92 -17.86 -4.54
CA GLU A 63 25.71 -19.27 -4.16
C GLU A 63 27.03 -19.99 -3.80
N TYR A 64 28.16 -19.52 -4.35
CA TYR A 64 29.49 -20.12 -4.14
C TYR A 64 30.49 -19.14 -3.52
N PRO A 65 30.33 -18.69 -2.25
CA PRO A 65 31.21 -17.69 -1.61
C PRO A 65 32.70 -18.07 -1.53
N GLY A 66 33.04 -19.36 -1.69
CA GLY A 66 34.42 -19.82 -1.83
C GLY A 66 35.08 -19.31 -3.12
N LEU A 67 34.34 -19.22 -4.23
CA LEU A 67 34.84 -18.74 -5.52
C LEU A 67 35.06 -17.23 -5.52
N ILE A 68 34.23 -16.46 -4.80
CA ILE A 68 34.41 -15.01 -4.61
C ILE A 68 35.79 -14.67 -4.02
N LYS A 69 36.33 -15.55 -3.15
CA LYS A 69 37.66 -15.37 -2.54
C LYS A 69 38.83 -15.65 -3.51
N SER A 70 38.57 -16.19 -4.69
CA SER A 70 39.60 -16.50 -5.70
C SER A 70 40.38 -15.26 -6.18
N LYS A 71 41.52 -15.51 -6.83
CA LYS A 71 42.28 -14.47 -7.54
C LYS A 71 41.51 -13.90 -8.73
N THR A 72 40.73 -14.73 -9.43
CA THR A 72 39.91 -14.34 -10.58
C THR A 72 38.85 -13.30 -10.19
N CYS A 73 38.18 -13.50 -9.04
CA CYS A 73 37.20 -12.56 -8.50
C CYS A 73 37.82 -11.37 -7.74
N LYS A 74 39.13 -11.11 -7.85
CA LYS A 74 39.79 -9.96 -7.19
C LYS A 74 39.20 -8.63 -7.67
N ASP A 75 39.22 -8.41 -8.98
CA ASP A 75 38.89 -7.10 -9.55
C ASP A 75 37.37 -6.87 -9.56
N LEU A 76 36.57 -7.94 -9.69
CA LEU A 76 35.14 -7.91 -9.40
C LEU A 76 34.84 -7.47 -7.97
N ARG A 77 35.56 -7.98 -6.96
CA ARG A 77 35.41 -7.52 -5.56
C ARG A 77 35.74 -6.04 -5.38
N VAL A 78 36.73 -5.52 -6.10
CA VAL A 78 37.06 -4.08 -6.09
C VAL A 78 35.96 -3.26 -6.76
N ALA A 79 35.44 -3.71 -7.90
CA ALA A 79 34.32 -3.07 -8.59
C ALA A 79 33.06 -3.03 -7.72
N VAL A 80 32.65 -4.17 -7.14
CA VAL A 80 31.49 -4.28 -6.23
C VAL A 80 31.68 -3.44 -4.97
N TYR A 81 32.90 -3.35 -4.42
CA TYR A 81 33.19 -2.47 -3.29
C TYR A 81 33.03 -0.99 -3.67
N ASN A 82 33.61 -0.57 -4.80
CA ASN A 82 33.52 0.82 -5.27
C ASN A 82 32.07 1.20 -5.61
N PHE A 83 31.33 0.30 -6.27
CA PHE A 83 29.89 0.46 -6.52
C PHE A 83 29.12 0.63 -5.21
N ARG A 84 29.34 -0.26 -4.22
CA ARG A 84 28.71 -0.19 -2.90
C ARG A 84 28.99 1.12 -2.16
N GLN A 85 30.17 1.72 -2.34
CA GLN A 85 30.51 3.03 -1.77
C GLN A 85 29.94 4.22 -2.56
N ALA A 86 29.58 4.01 -3.84
CA ALA A 86 28.88 5.01 -4.66
C ALA A 86 27.34 4.95 -4.51
N CYS A 87 26.79 3.85 -3.99
CA CYS A 87 25.36 3.71 -3.68
C CYS A 87 24.90 4.80 -2.69
N THR A 88 24.04 5.71 -3.14
CA THR A 88 23.40 6.73 -2.29
C THR A 88 22.19 6.19 -1.51
N THR A 89 21.76 4.96 -1.82
CA THR A 89 20.70 4.19 -1.16
C THR A 89 21.26 3.14 -0.19
N GLY A 90 20.38 2.51 0.60
CA GLY A 90 20.73 1.33 1.39
C GLY A 90 21.40 1.59 2.74
N VAL A 91 21.87 0.52 3.39
CA VAL A 91 22.36 0.61 4.79
C VAL A 91 23.67 1.37 4.95
N ASN A 92 24.43 1.56 3.85
CA ASN A 92 25.74 2.21 3.90
C ASN A 92 25.63 3.73 4.16
N THR A 93 24.54 4.38 3.73
CA THR A 93 24.32 5.83 3.90
C THR A 93 23.55 6.19 5.17
N SER A 94 23.12 5.19 5.95
CA SER A 94 22.16 5.35 7.05
C SER A 94 22.65 4.81 8.40
N ALA A 95 23.87 4.28 8.49
CA ALA A 95 24.42 3.68 9.72
C ALA A 95 24.30 4.59 10.95
N ASP A 96 24.66 5.87 10.83
CA ASP A 96 24.63 6.88 11.91
C ASP A 96 23.30 7.64 12.01
N THR A 97 22.22 7.13 11.40
CA THR A 97 20.93 7.83 11.32
C THR A 97 19.86 7.24 12.24
N ASN A 98 18.71 7.93 12.37
CA ASN A 98 17.60 7.47 13.20
C ASN A 98 17.00 6.14 12.72
N LEU A 99 16.24 5.46 13.59
CA LEU A 99 15.66 4.14 13.28
C LEU A 99 14.78 4.15 12.03
N THR A 100 14.01 5.22 11.76
CA THR A 100 13.19 5.28 10.53
C THR A 100 14.06 5.22 9.27
N ALA A 101 15.21 5.90 9.26
CA ALA A 101 16.13 5.86 8.13
C ALA A 101 16.86 4.50 8.03
N ARG A 102 17.35 3.94 9.15
CA ARG A 102 17.96 2.60 9.20
C ARG A 102 17.00 1.49 8.72
N ILE A 103 15.72 1.53 9.12
CA ILE A 103 14.69 0.58 8.66
C ILE A 103 14.42 0.75 7.16
N THR A 104 14.23 1.99 6.69
CA THR A 104 14.00 2.28 5.25
C THR A 104 15.13 1.71 4.40
N ALA A 105 16.37 1.89 4.85
CA ALA A 105 17.55 1.37 4.19
C ALA A 105 17.65 -0.16 4.19
N ALA A 106 17.34 -0.82 5.32
CA ALA A 106 17.31 -2.27 5.40
C ALA A 106 16.24 -2.89 4.47
N LEU A 107 15.07 -2.24 4.34
CA LEU A 107 14.02 -2.66 3.41
C LEU A 107 14.44 -2.51 1.95
N VAL A 108 15.07 -1.38 1.59
CA VAL A 108 15.59 -1.13 0.23
C VAL A 108 16.69 -2.11 -0.16
N ASP A 109 17.56 -2.51 0.78
CA ASP A 109 18.61 -3.52 0.57
C ASP A 109 18.09 -4.97 0.59
N GLY A 110 16.78 -5.21 0.76
CA GLY A 110 16.21 -6.56 0.91
C GLY A 110 16.61 -7.27 2.21
N LYS A 111 17.15 -6.56 3.20
CA LYS A 111 17.66 -7.10 4.47
C LYS A 111 16.54 -7.20 5.51
N TYR A 112 15.57 -8.06 5.21
CA TYR A 112 14.37 -8.24 6.01
C TYR A 112 14.66 -8.64 7.47
N THR A 113 15.67 -9.48 7.72
CA THR A 113 16.12 -9.81 9.09
C THR A 113 16.64 -8.58 9.85
N ASP A 114 17.49 -7.74 9.24
CA ASP A 114 17.96 -6.48 9.86
C ASP A 114 16.77 -5.54 10.12
N ALA A 115 15.85 -5.41 9.16
CA ALA A 115 14.64 -4.60 9.29
C ALA A 115 13.76 -5.06 10.45
N ARG A 116 13.59 -6.38 10.67
CA ARG A 116 12.83 -6.93 11.81
C ARG A 116 13.48 -6.62 13.17
N ILE A 117 14.81 -6.66 13.24
CA ILE A 117 15.56 -6.29 14.46
C ILE A 117 15.34 -4.79 14.76
N LEU A 118 15.46 -3.93 13.75
CA LEU A 118 15.28 -2.48 13.89
C LEU A 118 13.83 -2.08 14.19
N LEU A 119 12.84 -2.78 13.62
CA LEU A 119 11.42 -2.61 13.95
C LEU A 119 11.13 -3.03 15.40
N SER A 120 11.78 -4.09 15.89
CA SER A 120 11.70 -4.49 17.30
C SER A 120 12.36 -3.46 18.22
N GLU A 121 13.52 -2.91 17.85
CA GLU A 121 14.19 -1.79 18.54
C GLU A 121 13.26 -0.56 18.63
N MET A 122 12.60 -0.20 17.52
CA MET A 122 11.63 0.89 17.45
C MET A 122 10.40 0.65 18.35
N ARG A 123 9.82 -0.56 18.30
CA ARG A 123 8.68 -0.98 19.13
C ARG A 123 8.99 -0.93 20.62
N ILE A 124 10.17 -1.40 21.04
CA ILE A 124 10.62 -1.40 22.45
C ILE A 124 10.79 0.04 22.99
N ARG A 125 11.12 1.00 22.12
CA ARG A 125 11.26 2.42 22.49
C ARG A 125 9.97 3.23 22.45
N ASP A 126 8.86 2.63 22.01
CA ASP A 126 7.62 3.34 21.65
C ASP A 126 7.87 4.47 20.59
N GLU A 127 8.93 4.30 19.78
CA GLU A 127 9.20 5.15 18.61
C GLU A 127 8.22 4.78 17.47
N ALA A 128 7.89 5.77 16.63
CA ALA A 128 7.05 5.56 15.44
C ALA A 128 7.59 6.35 14.23
N PRO A 129 7.46 5.82 13.00
CA PRO A 129 7.79 6.56 11.78
C PRO A 129 6.83 7.74 11.55
N LYS A 130 7.08 8.54 10.51
CA LYS A 130 6.08 9.45 9.93
C LYS A 130 5.23 8.70 8.89
N LEU A 131 3.98 9.11 8.67
CA LEU A 131 3.07 8.45 7.71
C LEU A 131 3.72 8.17 6.34
N GLY A 132 4.39 9.16 5.75
CA GLY A 132 5.08 9.00 4.46
C GLY A 132 6.28 8.03 4.45
N ALA A 133 6.77 7.59 5.61
CA ALA A 133 7.69 6.46 5.71
C ALA A 133 6.93 5.13 5.84
N LEU A 134 5.89 5.06 6.68
CA LEU A 134 5.00 3.89 6.80
C LEU A 134 4.37 3.50 5.45
N CYS A 135 3.76 4.45 4.72
CA CYS A 135 3.18 4.22 3.40
C CYS A 135 4.21 3.71 2.37
N ARG A 136 5.49 4.11 2.52
CA ARG A 136 6.58 3.58 1.68
C ARG A 136 6.93 2.17 2.09
N TRP A 137 7.22 1.90 3.37
CA TRP A 137 7.57 0.56 3.84
C TRP A 137 6.54 -0.51 3.44
N VAL A 138 5.25 -0.21 3.58
CA VAL A 138 4.16 -1.13 3.19
C VAL A 138 4.17 -1.40 1.67
N ARG A 139 4.30 -0.35 0.86
CA ARG A 139 4.31 -0.44 -0.61
C ARG A 139 5.59 -1.09 -1.14
N ASP A 140 6.73 -0.77 -0.55
CA ASP A 140 8.06 -1.21 -0.98
C ASP A 140 8.34 -2.68 -0.55
N LEU A 141 7.50 -3.23 0.35
CA LEU A 141 7.37 -4.68 0.60
C LEU A 141 6.47 -5.42 -0.42
N ASP A 142 5.66 -4.69 -1.19
CA ASP A 142 4.74 -5.14 -2.27
C ASP A 142 3.96 -6.45 -2.00
N VAL A 143 3.45 -6.61 -0.78
CA VAL A 143 2.80 -7.85 -0.33
C VAL A 143 1.42 -8.05 -0.96
N VAL A 144 1.23 -9.23 -1.56
CA VAL A 144 -0.07 -9.74 -2.02
C VAL A 144 -0.69 -10.63 -0.93
N SER A 145 -1.92 -10.32 -0.49
CA SER A 145 -2.60 -11.10 0.53
C SER A 145 -2.93 -12.53 0.07
N GLY A 146 -3.25 -12.68 -1.22
CA GLY A 146 -3.77 -13.90 -1.83
C GLY A 146 -5.28 -14.10 -1.64
N LEU A 147 -5.98 -13.18 -0.98
CA LEU A 147 -7.42 -13.31 -0.68
C LEU A 147 -8.29 -13.20 -1.93
N SER A 148 -7.95 -12.33 -2.87
CA SER A 148 -8.62 -12.15 -4.17
C SER A 148 -8.78 -13.44 -4.99
N MET A 149 -7.91 -14.42 -4.75
CA MET A 149 -7.85 -15.69 -5.49
C MET A 149 -8.56 -16.87 -4.79
N GLN A 150 -9.09 -16.69 -3.58
CA GLN A 150 -9.70 -17.80 -2.83
C GLN A 150 -11.14 -18.10 -3.27
N PRO A 151 -11.52 -19.37 -3.54
CA PRO A 151 -12.91 -19.76 -3.72
C PRO A 151 -13.79 -19.36 -2.52
N GLU A 152 -15.09 -19.20 -2.75
CA GLU A 152 -16.02 -18.88 -1.65
C GLU A 152 -15.99 -19.96 -0.55
N GLY A 153 -16.07 -19.52 0.71
CA GLY A 153 -16.09 -20.39 1.88
C GLY A 153 -14.73 -20.90 2.38
N VAL A 154 -13.62 -20.62 1.69
CA VAL A 154 -12.28 -21.07 2.13
C VAL A 154 -11.64 -20.06 3.10
N SER A 155 -11.30 -20.51 4.31
CA SER A 155 -10.76 -19.69 5.41
C SER A 155 -9.23 -19.56 5.45
N HIS A 156 -8.53 -20.07 4.43
CA HIS A 156 -7.08 -20.14 4.33
C HIS A 156 -6.66 -19.99 2.85
N VAL A 157 -5.38 -19.66 2.60
CA VAL A 157 -4.87 -19.56 1.23
C VAL A 157 -4.57 -20.96 0.69
N LEU A 158 -5.23 -21.36 -0.40
CA LEU A 158 -5.05 -22.68 -1.03
C LEU A 158 -3.70 -22.87 -1.73
N ALA A 159 -3.02 -21.78 -2.10
CA ALA A 159 -1.71 -21.81 -2.74
C ALA A 159 -0.60 -21.71 -1.69
N GLU A 160 0.40 -22.59 -1.74
CA GLU A 160 1.53 -22.47 -0.83
C GLU A 160 2.36 -21.21 -1.13
N ARG A 161 2.42 -20.29 -0.16
CA ARG A 161 3.28 -19.10 -0.21
C ARG A 161 4.76 -19.47 -0.27
N SER A 162 5.54 -18.73 -1.06
CA SER A 162 6.99 -18.92 -1.12
C SER A 162 7.66 -18.53 0.21
N ALA A 163 8.92 -18.93 0.40
CA ALA A 163 9.71 -18.50 1.56
C ALA A 163 9.86 -16.96 1.63
N LYS A 164 9.99 -16.30 0.47
CA LYS A 164 10.08 -14.84 0.36
C LYS A 164 8.77 -14.16 0.81
N ASP A 165 7.62 -14.67 0.37
CA ASP A 165 6.31 -14.12 0.78
C ASP A 165 6.09 -14.26 2.28
N LYS A 166 6.45 -15.45 2.83
CA LYS A 166 6.40 -15.74 4.28
C LYS A 166 7.31 -14.78 5.08
N GLU A 167 8.50 -14.42 4.57
CA GLU A 167 9.37 -13.42 5.20
C GLU A 167 8.80 -11.99 5.09
N LEU A 168 8.37 -11.56 3.90
CA LEU A 168 7.77 -10.23 3.68
C LEU A 168 6.53 -10.00 4.56
N LEU A 169 5.66 -11.00 4.69
CA LEU A 169 4.50 -10.97 5.59
C LEU A 169 4.90 -10.87 7.07
N SER A 170 6.01 -11.50 7.47
CA SER A 170 6.56 -11.36 8.83
C SER A 170 7.17 -9.98 9.10
N VAL A 171 7.76 -9.32 8.09
CA VAL A 171 8.19 -7.92 8.20
C VAL A 171 6.98 -7.00 8.31
N LEU A 172 5.96 -7.22 7.48
CA LEU A 172 4.74 -6.41 7.46
C LEU A 172 3.97 -6.47 8.79
N ASP A 173 3.81 -7.66 9.36
CA ASP A 173 3.26 -7.85 10.72
C ASP A 173 4.02 -7.02 11.77
N LEU A 174 5.35 -6.97 11.71
CA LEU A 174 6.17 -6.16 12.63
C LEU A 174 6.06 -4.64 12.35
N VAL A 175 5.95 -4.21 11.09
CA VAL A 175 5.64 -2.81 10.73
C VAL A 175 4.31 -2.38 11.33
N LEU A 176 3.28 -3.24 11.29
CA LEU A 176 2.00 -2.98 11.93
C LEU A 176 2.09 -3.02 13.46
N ARG A 177 2.87 -3.92 14.08
CA ARG A 177 3.07 -3.96 15.55
C ARG A 177 3.82 -2.75 16.12
N VAL A 178 4.50 -1.96 15.29
CA VAL A 178 5.10 -0.66 15.65
C VAL A 178 4.07 0.48 15.61
N THR A 179 3.03 0.38 14.79
CA THR A 179 2.21 1.54 14.35
C THR A 179 0.72 1.42 14.64
N GLY A 180 0.18 0.20 14.65
CA GLY A 180 -1.24 -0.09 14.84
C GLY A 180 -1.55 -0.80 16.16
N PRO A 181 -2.84 -1.04 16.43
CA PRO A 181 -3.25 -1.95 17.49
C PRO A 181 -2.77 -3.38 17.19
N THR A 182 -2.60 -4.19 18.23
CA THR A 182 -2.58 -5.66 18.11
C THR A 182 -3.95 -6.18 18.50
N ASP A 183 -4.50 -7.12 17.74
CA ASP A 183 -5.76 -7.79 18.04
C ASP A 183 -5.54 -8.82 19.15
N SER A 184 -6.44 -8.82 20.15
CA SER A 184 -6.45 -9.78 21.26
C SER A 184 -7.32 -11.01 20.96
N ASN A 185 -8.03 -11.03 19.83
CA ASN A 185 -8.82 -12.15 19.37
C ASN A 185 -7.93 -13.34 18.92
N ALA A 186 -8.12 -14.50 19.55
CA ALA A 186 -7.41 -15.74 19.23
C ALA A 186 -8.17 -16.65 18.22
N LEU A 187 -9.32 -16.20 17.71
CA LEU A 187 -10.07 -16.92 16.66
C LEU A 187 -9.28 -16.90 15.34
N GLY A 188 -9.14 -18.06 14.71
CA GLY A 188 -8.35 -18.25 13.48
C GLY A 188 -6.85 -18.40 13.71
N SER A 189 -6.23 -17.55 14.54
CA SER A 189 -4.76 -17.53 14.76
C SER A 189 -4.19 -18.85 15.31
N ASN A 190 -5.01 -19.66 15.97
CA ASN A 190 -4.61 -20.95 16.55
C ASN A 190 -4.87 -22.15 15.61
N LEU A 191 -5.48 -21.94 14.45
CA LEU A 191 -5.99 -23.01 13.57
C LEU A 191 -5.25 -23.14 12.23
N SER A 192 -4.48 -22.12 11.82
CA SER A 192 -3.73 -22.10 10.56
C SER A 192 -2.29 -21.65 10.78
N SER A 193 -1.35 -22.21 10.01
CA SER A 193 0.05 -21.76 9.94
C SER A 193 0.28 -20.65 8.91
N ASP A 194 -0.76 -20.18 8.21
CA ASP A 194 -0.64 -19.05 7.28
C ASP A 194 -0.35 -17.74 8.03
N PRO A 195 0.49 -16.83 7.48
CA PRO A 195 0.66 -15.47 8.03
C PRO A 195 -0.59 -14.58 7.95
N ILE A 196 -1.65 -14.99 7.24
CA ILE A 196 -2.95 -14.31 7.19
C ILE A 196 -4.07 -15.25 7.66
N ALA A 197 -4.74 -14.87 8.76
CA ALA A 197 -5.92 -15.55 9.27
C ALA A 197 -7.20 -14.79 8.84
N LEU A 198 -7.92 -15.34 7.86
CA LEU A 198 -9.16 -14.76 7.36
C LEU A 198 -10.29 -14.86 8.41
N GLN A 199 -10.93 -13.73 8.70
CA GLN A 199 -12.02 -13.60 9.66
C GLN A 199 -13.37 -13.52 8.93
N ALA A 200 -14.47 -13.68 9.67
CA ALA A 200 -15.81 -13.59 9.10
C ALA A 200 -16.08 -12.21 8.49
N VAL A 201 -16.69 -12.20 7.29
CA VAL A 201 -17.02 -10.97 6.56
C VAL A 201 -18.02 -10.13 7.37
N TRP A 202 -17.68 -8.86 7.66
CA TRP A 202 -18.61 -7.92 8.27
C TRP A 202 -19.61 -7.44 7.22
N ASN A 203 -20.75 -8.12 7.16
CA ASN A 203 -21.82 -7.83 6.22
C ASN A 203 -22.96 -7.04 6.88
N MET A 204 -23.22 -5.84 6.37
CA MET A 204 -24.28 -4.93 6.82
C MET A 204 -25.35 -4.67 5.72
N GLN A 205 -25.32 -5.45 4.63
CA GLN A 205 -26.40 -5.50 3.63
C GLN A 205 -27.68 -6.05 4.26
N ASN A 206 -28.84 -5.51 3.90
CA ASN A 206 -30.12 -6.11 4.22
C ASN A 206 -30.47 -7.13 3.12
N LEU A 207 -30.53 -8.42 3.45
CA LEU A 207 -30.76 -9.49 2.47
C LEU A 207 -32.19 -9.48 1.89
N CYS A 208 -33.11 -8.69 2.45
CA CYS A 208 -34.46 -8.51 1.92
C CYS A 208 -34.57 -7.35 0.92
N ASP A 209 -33.59 -6.46 0.82
CA ASP A 209 -33.64 -5.32 -0.10
C ASP A 209 -33.18 -5.74 -1.51
N PRO A 210 -33.92 -5.39 -2.58
CA PRO A 210 -33.57 -5.78 -3.94
C PRO A 210 -32.34 -4.99 -4.42
N ARG A 211 -31.23 -5.70 -4.71
CA ARG A 211 -30.02 -5.10 -5.27
C ARG A 211 -30.30 -4.45 -6.62
N GLU A 212 -29.74 -3.26 -6.82
CA GLU A 212 -29.87 -2.49 -8.06
C GLU A 212 -29.01 -3.09 -9.17
N ALA A 213 -29.57 -3.26 -10.36
CA ALA A 213 -28.87 -3.86 -11.51
C ALA A 213 -27.91 -2.87 -12.21
N VAL A 214 -27.07 -2.16 -11.44
CA VAL A 214 -26.25 -1.02 -11.91
C VAL A 214 -25.30 -1.43 -13.03
N TYR A 215 -24.57 -2.53 -12.89
CA TYR A 215 -23.68 -3.04 -13.93
C TYR A 215 -24.42 -3.33 -15.24
N LYS A 216 -25.63 -3.90 -15.19
CA LYS A 216 -26.46 -4.10 -16.38
C LYS A 216 -26.79 -2.77 -17.04
N ARG A 217 -27.24 -1.79 -16.24
CA ARG A 217 -27.55 -0.42 -16.70
C ARG A 217 -26.36 0.28 -17.38
N VAL A 218 -25.14 0.01 -16.95
CA VAL A 218 -23.91 0.56 -17.55
C VAL A 218 -23.60 -0.08 -18.90
N LEU A 219 -23.84 -1.39 -19.04
CA LEU A 219 -23.65 -2.14 -20.29
C LEU A 219 -24.70 -1.77 -21.35
N ASP A 220 -25.99 -1.83 -21.01
CA ASP A 220 -27.10 -1.51 -21.93
C ASP A 220 -27.36 0.01 -22.09
N LYS A 221 -26.54 0.83 -21.42
CA LYS A 221 -26.56 2.30 -21.41
C LYS A 221 -27.84 2.92 -20.83
N THR A 222 -28.74 2.13 -20.23
CA THR A 222 -29.90 2.64 -19.48
C THR A 222 -29.52 3.39 -18.19
N ILE A 223 -28.25 3.35 -17.77
CA ILE A 223 -27.72 4.21 -16.68
C ILE A 223 -27.85 5.71 -16.99
N PHE A 224 -27.95 6.07 -18.27
CA PHE A 224 -28.08 7.44 -18.75
C PHE A 224 -29.54 7.90 -18.93
N GLU A 225 -30.54 7.04 -18.69
CA GLU A 225 -31.96 7.40 -18.80
C GLU A 225 -32.30 8.63 -17.94
N GLY A 226 -32.90 9.64 -18.56
CA GLY A 226 -33.24 10.92 -17.92
C GLY A 226 -32.10 11.93 -17.75
N HIS A 227 -30.83 11.57 -18.04
CA HIS A 227 -29.68 12.42 -17.71
C HIS A 227 -28.62 12.59 -18.81
N ALA A 228 -28.44 11.58 -19.68
CA ALA A 228 -27.44 11.42 -20.75
C ALA A 228 -26.62 12.67 -21.13
N THR A 229 -27.11 13.48 -22.07
CA THR A 229 -26.37 14.60 -22.68
C THR A 229 -26.01 15.68 -21.65
N SER A 230 -26.90 15.91 -20.68
CA SER A 230 -26.80 17.05 -19.76
C SER A 230 -25.77 16.88 -18.63
N LEU A 231 -25.13 15.73 -18.47
CA LEU A 231 -24.13 15.52 -17.41
C LEU A 231 -22.73 15.92 -17.87
N ALA A 232 -22.32 15.53 -19.09
CA ALA A 232 -21.03 15.92 -19.64
C ALA A 232 -20.92 17.44 -19.86
N GLU A 233 -22.01 18.08 -20.32
CA GLU A 233 -22.11 19.53 -20.52
C GLU A 233 -21.95 20.35 -19.23
N LYS A 234 -22.19 19.75 -18.06
CA LYS A 234 -22.04 20.40 -16.74
C LYS A 234 -20.66 20.16 -16.12
N LEU A 235 -19.79 19.40 -16.77
CA LEU A 235 -18.41 19.17 -16.37
C LEU A 235 -17.44 20.04 -17.17
N ARG A 236 -16.35 20.44 -16.51
CA ARG A 236 -15.20 21.09 -17.17
C ARG A 236 -13.90 20.59 -16.57
N ILE A 237 -12.83 20.65 -17.36
CA ILE A 237 -11.47 20.29 -16.93
C ILE A 237 -10.80 21.53 -16.34
N ILE A 238 -10.24 21.41 -15.13
CA ILE A 238 -9.52 22.50 -14.43
C ILE A 238 -8.01 22.27 -14.35
N GLU A 239 -7.56 21.03 -14.54
CA GLU A 239 -6.15 20.66 -14.66
C GLU A 239 -6.00 19.36 -15.47
N THR A 240 -4.94 19.27 -16.28
CA THR A 240 -4.50 18.02 -16.92
C THR A 240 -3.02 17.85 -16.66
N THR A 241 -2.64 16.86 -15.86
CA THR A 241 -1.22 16.44 -15.73
C THR A 241 -0.90 15.39 -16.78
N ALA A 242 0.12 15.59 -17.60
CA ALA A 242 0.58 14.58 -18.55
C ALA A 242 1.05 13.30 -17.83
N GLY A 243 0.87 12.12 -18.45
CA GLY A 243 1.15 10.83 -17.81
C GLY A 243 2.56 10.74 -17.21
N ALA A 244 3.58 11.11 -17.98
CA ALA A 244 4.99 11.15 -17.54
C ALA A 244 5.30 12.21 -16.45
N GLN A 245 4.39 13.15 -16.18
CA GLN A 245 4.52 14.19 -15.14
C GLN A 245 3.75 13.86 -13.86
N ARG A 246 2.93 12.78 -13.85
CA ARG A 246 2.29 12.26 -12.65
C ARG A 246 3.35 11.74 -11.66
N LYS A 247 2.95 11.57 -10.40
CA LYS A 247 3.81 11.06 -9.33
C LYS A 247 3.09 9.92 -8.60
N PRO A 248 3.44 8.64 -8.85
CA PRO A 248 4.40 8.16 -9.85
C PRO A 248 3.96 8.46 -11.31
N PRO A 249 4.90 8.42 -12.28
CA PRO A 249 4.57 8.48 -13.71
C PRO A 249 3.58 7.39 -14.12
N ASN A 250 2.90 7.60 -15.25
CA ASN A 250 1.79 6.74 -15.70
C ASN A 250 1.68 6.80 -17.23
N HIS A 251 1.12 5.76 -17.84
CA HIS A 251 0.82 5.76 -19.27
C HIS A 251 -0.33 6.74 -19.64
N HIS A 252 -1.23 7.05 -18.70
CA HIS A 252 -2.41 7.89 -18.93
C HIS A 252 -2.35 9.23 -18.17
N PRO A 253 -2.86 10.33 -18.75
CA PRO A 253 -2.90 11.63 -18.08
C PRO A 253 -3.84 11.63 -16.87
N ALA A 254 -3.54 12.46 -15.88
CA ALA A 254 -4.46 12.74 -14.78
C ALA A 254 -5.29 13.97 -15.16
N ILE A 255 -6.52 13.74 -15.63
CA ILE A 255 -7.49 14.80 -15.92
C ILE A 255 -8.31 15.07 -14.65
N LEU A 256 -8.34 16.32 -14.22
CA LEU A 256 -9.08 16.79 -13.06
C LEU A 256 -10.30 17.58 -13.51
N TYR A 257 -11.48 17.01 -13.27
CA TYR A 257 -12.76 17.58 -13.61
C TYR A 257 -13.35 18.37 -12.43
N THR A 258 -14.29 19.26 -12.72
CA THR A 258 -15.20 19.88 -11.75
C THR A 258 -16.59 20.02 -12.36
N SER A 259 -17.61 20.11 -11.52
CA SER A 259 -19.02 20.24 -11.88
C SER A 259 -19.54 21.67 -11.74
N LEU A 260 -20.72 21.94 -12.32
CA LEU A 260 -21.60 23.01 -11.87
C LEU A 260 -22.37 22.59 -10.60
N ASP A 261 -22.74 23.55 -9.74
CA ASP A 261 -23.46 23.26 -8.49
C ASP A 261 -24.74 22.45 -8.71
N ASN A 262 -24.88 21.35 -7.97
CA ASN A 262 -25.99 20.38 -8.09
C ASN A 262 -26.01 19.58 -9.41
N THR A 263 -24.88 19.41 -10.10
CA THR A 263 -24.78 18.48 -11.25
C THR A 263 -25.18 17.06 -10.84
N ILE A 264 -24.79 16.65 -9.64
CA ILE A 264 -25.40 15.52 -8.91
C ILE A 264 -26.31 16.11 -7.84
N ASN A 265 -27.62 15.88 -7.94
CA ASN A 265 -28.56 16.50 -7.03
C ASN A 265 -28.83 15.61 -5.82
N LEU A 266 -28.06 15.80 -4.75
CA LEU A 266 -28.39 15.21 -3.46
C LEU A 266 -29.72 15.78 -2.93
N SER A 267 -30.64 14.89 -2.62
CA SER A 267 -31.99 15.14 -2.13
C SER A 267 -32.00 15.66 -0.68
N SER A 268 -32.93 16.56 -0.38
CA SER A 268 -33.15 17.08 0.99
C SER A 268 -33.86 16.08 1.91
N ASN A 269 -34.61 15.14 1.33
CA ASN A 269 -35.48 14.19 2.03
C ASN A 269 -34.90 12.76 1.99
N SER A 270 -33.59 12.62 2.18
CA SER A 270 -32.95 11.31 2.30
C SER A 270 -33.30 10.65 3.64
N SER A 271 -33.24 9.32 3.69
CA SER A 271 -33.21 8.58 4.96
C SER A 271 -32.13 9.14 5.91
N PRO A 272 -32.35 9.12 7.23
CA PRO A 272 -31.29 9.43 8.18
C PRO A 272 -30.15 8.42 8.05
N ALA A 273 -28.92 8.91 7.90
CA ALA A 273 -27.75 8.05 7.88
C ALA A 273 -27.56 7.34 9.24
N THR A 274 -26.99 6.15 9.24
CA THR A 274 -26.79 5.34 10.46
C THR A 274 -25.34 4.87 10.60
N LYS A 275 -24.70 5.18 11.72
CA LYS A 275 -23.31 4.80 11.99
C LYS A 275 -23.22 3.51 12.78
N HIS A 276 -22.51 2.53 12.23
CA HIS A 276 -22.18 1.25 12.84
C HIS A 276 -20.67 1.19 13.05
N LEU A 277 -20.20 0.75 14.22
CA LEU A 277 -18.77 0.52 14.46
C LEU A 277 -18.44 -0.94 14.13
N HIS A 278 -17.26 -1.19 13.55
CA HIS A 278 -16.79 -2.56 13.37
C HIS A 278 -16.46 -3.17 14.75
N PRO A 279 -16.85 -4.43 15.04
CA PRO A 279 -16.75 -4.99 16.39
C PRO A 279 -15.31 -5.25 16.88
N VAL A 280 -14.36 -5.50 15.98
CA VAL A 280 -12.94 -5.75 16.34
C VAL A 280 -12.00 -4.63 15.88
N VAL A 281 -11.88 -4.40 14.57
CA VAL A 281 -11.04 -3.34 13.95
C VAL A 281 -11.29 -1.96 14.58
N PRO A 282 -10.32 -1.39 15.32
CA PRO A 282 -10.53 -0.14 16.05
C PRO A 282 -10.75 1.07 15.14
N SER A 283 -11.69 1.95 15.53
CA SER A 283 -12.04 3.20 14.84
C SER A 283 -12.57 3.08 13.40
N LEU A 284 -12.71 1.87 12.85
CA LEU A 284 -13.45 1.61 11.62
C LEU A 284 -14.96 1.70 11.88
N ALA A 285 -15.66 2.43 11.01
CA ALA A 285 -17.11 2.57 11.02
C ALA A 285 -17.69 2.41 9.62
N LEU A 286 -18.89 1.85 9.52
CA LEU A 286 -19.72 1.92 8.32
C LEU A 286 -20.88 2.89 8.61
N ILE A 287 -20.96 3.97 7.82
CA ILE A 287 -22.08 4.91 7.84
C ILE A 287 -23.01 4.52 6.69
N LYS A 288 -24.14 3.88 6.98
CA LYS A 288 -25.14 3.52 5.97
C LYS A 288 -26.00 4.73 5.59
N ASP A 289 -26.69 4.60 4.45
CA ASP A 289 -27.77 5.50 4.01
C ASP A 289 -27.32 6.95 3.76
N VAL A 290 -26.02 7.15 3.49
CA VAL A 290 -25.40 8.47 3.21
C VAL A 290 -25.77 8.99 1.82
N LEU A 291 -25.84 8.09 0.84
CA LEU A 291 -26.39 8.34 -0.50
C LEU A 291 -27.54 7.37 -0.77
N SER A 292 -28.55 7.82 -1.49
CA SER A 292 -29.58 6.94 -2.05
C SER A 292 -29.09 6.23 -3.32
N PRO A 293 -29.68 5.09 -3.71
CA PRO A 293 -29.30 4.40 -4.95
C PRO A 293 -29.43 5.26 -6.22
N SER A 294 -30.35 6.24 -6.24
CA SER A 294 -30.46 7.22 -7.34
C SER A 294 -29.23 8.13 -7.41
N GLU A 295 -28.77 8.64 -6.27
CA GLU A 295 -27.61 9.55 -6.19
C GLU A 295 -26.31 8.82 -6.55
N CYS A 296 -26.16 7.57 -6.11
CA CYS A 296 -25.06 6.69 -6.56
C CYS A 296 -25.09 6.46 -8.08
N LYS A 297 -26.26 6.13 -8.65
CA LYS A 297 -26.42 5.96 -10.10
C LYS A 297 -26.11 7.24 -10.89
N GLN A 298 -26.45 8.42 -10.38
CA GLN A 298 -26.06 9.70 -11.00
C GLN A 298 -24.53 9.87 -11.03
N ILE A 299 -23.81 9.56 -9.95
CA ILE A 299 -22.32 9.64 -9.89
C ILE A 299 -21.69 8.63 -10.87
N ILE A 300 -22.28 7.45 -11.01
CA ILE A 300 -21.83 6.42 -11.97
C ILE A 300 -22.07 6.88 -13.41
N ALA A 301 -23.25 7.41 -13.73
CA ALA A 301 -23.55 8.00 -15.03
C ALA A 301 -22.57 9.15 -15.37
N LEU A 302 -22.22 10.00 -14.40
CA LEU A 302 -21.24 11.07 -14.56
C LEU A 302 -19.86 10.54 -14.99
N GLY A 303 -19.38 9.46 -14.36
CA GLY A 303 -18.11 8.83 -14.70
C GLY A 303 -18.10 8.11 -16.06
N GLU A 304 -19.19 7.41 -16.37
CA GLU A 304 -19.36 6.76 -17.68
C GLU A 304 -19.55 7.79 -18.82
N ALA A 305 -20.02 9.01 -18.54
CA ALA A 305 -20.15 10.08 -19.54
C ALA A 305 -18.81 10.68 -20.00
N ILE A 306 -17.83 10.78 -19.11
CA ILE A 306 -16.48 11.30 -19.42
C ILE A 306 -15.46 10.22 -19.76
N ASN A 307 -15.83 8.95 -19.55
CA ASN A 307 -14.98 7.76 -19.56
C ASN A 307 -13.96 7.73 -18.40
N PHE A 308 -13.94 6.61 -17.68
CA PHE A 308 -12.85 6.30 -16.75
C PHE A 308 -11.57 6.00 -17.54
N LEU A 309 -10.47 6.71 -17.25
CA LEU A 309 -9.16 6.45 -17.85
C LEU A 309 -8.45 5.31 -17.09
N PRO A 310 -7.68 4.43 -17.74
CA PRO A 310 -6.91 3.40 -17.03
C PRO A 310 -5.87 4.03 -16.09
N ASP A 311 -5.70 3.47 -14.89
CA ASP A 311 -4.58 3.81 -14.02
C ASP A 311 -3.47 2.78 -14.17
N ALA A 312 -2.50 3.08 -15.04
CA ALA A 312 -1.35 2.22 -15.33
C ALA A 312 -0.06 2.97 -14.97
N PRO A 313 0.43 2.87 -13.72
CA PRO A 313 1.71 3.45 -13.31
C PRO A 313 2.84 2.88 -14.17
N PHE A 314 3.82 3.72 -14.52
CA PHE A 314 4.98 3.26 -15.24
C PHE A 314 5.87 2.41 -14.31
N LYS A 315 6.15 1.18 -14.74
CA LYS A 315 7.20 0.31 -14.19
C LYS A 315 8.21 0.03 -15.29
N GLU A 316 9.48 0.00 -14.95
CA GLU A 316 10.53 -0.52 -15.84
C GLU A 316 10.52 -2.06 -15.74
N GLY A 317 10.56 -2.76 -16.87
CA GLY A 317 10.62 -4.24 -16.93
C GLY A 317 9.31 -5.02 -16.70
N GLU A 318 8.16 -4.38 -16.44
CA GLU A 318 6.86 -5.07 -16.25
C GLU A 318 5.80 -4.61 -17.28
N ASP A 319 4.93 -5.56 -17.69
CA ASP A 319 3.70 -5.25 -18.43
C ASP A 319 2.78 -4.33 -17.62
N ALA A 320 2.14 -3.38 -18.31
CA ALA A 320 1.35 -2.32 -17.70
C ALA A 320 0.04 -2.84 -17.04
N SER A 321 0.12 -3.22 -15.77
CA SER A 321 -1.02 -3.74 -15.00
C SER A 321 -2.10 -2.66 -14.75
N ILE A 322 -3.22 -2.78 -15.45
CA ILE A 322 -4.40 -1.91 -15.29
C ILE A 322 -5.22 -2.40 -14.09
N LEU A 323 -4.80 -2.03 -12.88
CA LEU A 323 -5.48 -2.39 -11.63
C LEU A 323 -6.86 -1.73 -11.48
N ALA A 324 -7.07 -0.59 -12.13
CA ALA A 324 -8.37 0.09 -12.17
C ALA A 324 -8.45 1.06 -13.35
N HIS A 325 -9.65 1.56 -13.62
CA HIS A 325 -9.83 2.83 -14.33
C HIS A 325 -10.34 3.88 -13.34
N ASN A 326 -9.98 5.16 -13.49
CA ASN A 326 -10.45 6.24 -12.61
C ASN A 326 -10.71 7.56 -13.36
N PHE A 327 -11.41 8.47 -12.70
CA PHE A 327 -11.29 9.91 -12.94
C PHE A 327 -11.00 10.66 -11.63
N TYR A 328 -10.63 11.93 -11.71
CA TYR A 328 -10.48 12.82 -10.56
C TYR A 328 -11.51 13.95 -10.67
N TRP A 329 -12.18 14.28 -9.57
CA TRP A 329 -13.28 15.23 -9.56
C TRP A 329 -13.18 16.14 -8.33
N VAL A 330 -13.02 17.44 -8.54
CA VAL A 330 -13.28 18.42 -7.49
C VAL A 330 -14.78 18.67 -7.45
N ILE A 331 -15.47 18.10 -6.45
CA ILE A 331 -16.92 18.21 -6.32
C ILE A 331 -17.36 19.67 -6.18
N ASP A 332 -18.54 19.97 -6.72
CA ASP A 332 -19.19 21.28 -6.56
C ASP A 332 -19.55 21.57 -5.09
N GLN A 333 -19.76 22.85 -4.78
CA GLN A 333 -19.91 23.30 -3.40
C GLN A 333 -21.29 22.88 -2.84
N ALA A 334 -22.33 22.91 -3.68
CA ALA A 334 -23.66 22.44 -3.31
C ALA A 334 -23.67 20.93 -2.99
N PHE A 335 -22.99 20.09 -3.78
CA PHE A 335 -22.81 18.67 -3.47
C PHE A 335 -22.02 18.48 -2.16
N HIS A 336 -20.90 19.19 -1.98
CA HIS A 336 -20.09 19.14 -0.75
C HIS A 336 -20.94 19.42 0.50
N ASP A 337 -21.65 20.56 0.52
CA ASP A 337 -22.35 21.03 1.71
C ASP A 337 -23.61 20.20 2.02
N LYS A 338 -24.20 19.55 1.00
CA LYS A 338 -25.26 18.55 1.20
C LYS A 338 -24.70 17.24 1.79
N LEU A 339 -23.62 16.70 1.22
CA LEU A 339 -23.00 15.46 1.71
C LEU A 339 -22.46 15.63 3.13
N TRP A 340 -21.72 16.72 3.41
CA TRP A 340 -21.19 17.02 4.74
C TRP A 340 -22.31 17.13 5.78
N ARG A 341 -23.44 17.77 5.44
CA ARG A 341 -24.60 17.87 6.35
C ARG A 341 -25.16 16.49 6.73
N ARG A 342 -25.19 15.51 5.82
CA ARG A 342 -25.66 14.15 6.12
C ARG A 342 -24.77 13.36 7.08
N VAL A 343 -23.45 13.64 7.10
CA VAL A 343 -22.49 12.79 7.84
C VAL A 343 -21.79 13.47 9.02
N LYS A 344 -21.87 14.79 9.15
CA LYS A 344 -21.22 15.58 10.20
C LYS A 344 -21.47 15.04 11.62
N GLU A 345 -22.66 14.50 11.89
CA GLU A 345 -23.04 13.99 13.22
C GLU A 345 -22.46 12.59 13.52
N HIS A 346 -22.05 11.86 12.48
CA HIS A 346 -21.37 10.55 12.60
C HIS A 346 -19.84 10.69 12.66
N VAL A 347 -19.33 11.86 12.30
CA VAL A 347 -17.92 12.22 12.30
C VAL A 347 -17.55 12.84 13.65
N PRO A 348 -16.43 12.46 14.30
CA PRO A 348 -16.02 13.09 15.56
C PRO A 348 -15.71 14.58 15.35
N GLU A 349 -16.10 15.46 16.27
CA GLU A 349 -15.73 16.91 16.16
C GLU A 349 -14.21 17.12 16.26
N ARG A 350 -13.52 16.19 16.93
CA ARG A 350 -12.09 16.25 17.25
C ARG A 350 -11.42 14.88 17.18
N VAL A 351 -10.17 14.89 16.73
CA VAL A 351 -9.25 13.73 16.71
C VAL A 351 -7.96 14.21 17.36
N GLU A 352 -7.46 13.56 18.41
CA GLU A 352 -6.22 13.99 19.11
C GLU A 352 -6.22 15.48 19.55
N GLY A 353 -7.40 16.03 19.89
CA GLY A 353 -7.58 17.46 20.21
C GLY A 353 -7.57 18.42 19.00
N LYS A 354 -7.11 17.96 17.83
CA LYS A 354 -7.23 18.62 16.52
C LYS A 354 -8.71 18.69 16.11
N LYS A 355 -9.15 19.82 15.53
CA LYS A 355 -10.56 20.03 15.16
C LYS A 355 -10.82 19.60 13.70
N VAL A 356 -11.88 18.83 13.49
CA VAL A 356 -12.38 18.45 12.15
C VAL A 356 -12.96 19.67 11.43
N ARG A 357 -12.78 19.72 10.11
CA ARG A 357 -13.13 20.88 9.26
C ARG A 357 -14.21 20.59 8.24
N GLY A 358 -14.18 19.41 7.61
CA GLY A 358 -15.15 19.00 6.58
C GLY A 358 -14.62 17.83 5.74
N LEU A 359 -15.23 17.58 4.59
CA LEU A 359 -14.73 16.61 3.61
C LEU A 359 -13.78 17.32 2.62
N ASN A 360 -12.78 16.60 2.11
CA ASN A 360 -11.97 17.11 1.02
C ASN A 360 -12.79 17.13 -0.27
N ARG A 361 -12.84 18.27 -0.95
CA ARG A 361 -13.59 18.40 -2.21
C ARG A 361 -12.94 17.66 -3.38
N ARG A 362 -11.68 17.21 -3.28
CA ARG A 362 -11.04 16.40 -4.32
C ARG A 362 -11.34 14.91 -4.14
N PHE A 363 -12.31 14.42 -4.90
CA PHE A 363 -12.68 13.01 -4.99
C PHE A 363 -11.84 12.29 -6.06
N ARG A 364 -11.66 10.97 -5.90
CA ARG A 364 -11.16 10.08 -6.95
C ARG A 364 -12.14 8.91 -7.07
N VAL A 365 -12.74 8.73 -8.25
CA VAL A 365 -13.79 7.73 -8.47
C VAL A 365 -13.23 6.65 -9.40
N TYR A 366 -13.31 5.39 -8.98
CA TYR A 366 -12.72 4.26 -9.70
C TYR A 366 -13.80 3.32 -10.23
N ARG A 367 -13.39 2.55 -11.24
CA ARG A 367 -14.07 1.39 -11.79
C ARG A 367 -13.06 0.24 -11.79
N TYR A 368 -13.27 -0.72 -10.92
CA TYR A 368 -12.44 -1.92 -10.84
C TYR A 368 -12.76 -2.85 -12.01
N VAL A 369 -11.70 -3.37 -12.62
CA VAL A 369 -11.76 -4.35 -13.70
C VAL A 369 -11.94 -5.74 -13.04
N PRO A 370 -12.72 -6.67 -13.64
CA PRO A 370 -12.84 -8.02 -13.10
C PRO A 370 -11.47 -8.67 -12.83
N GLY A 371 -11.31 -9.33 -11.68
CA GLY A 371 -10.05 -9.94 -11.24
C GLY A 371 -8.95 -8.97 -10.77
N ALA A 372 -9.12 -7.65 -10.91
CA ALA A 372 -8.13 -6.69 -10.42
C ALA A 372 -8.30 -6.41 -8.91
N GLU A 373 -7.19 -6.43 -8.18
CA GLU A 373 -7.12 -6.13 -6.75
C GLU A 373 -6.42 -4.80 -6.47
N TYR A 374 -6.81 -4.11 -5.40
CA TYR A 374 -6.11 -2.92 -4.91
C TYR A 374 -5.30 -3.29 -3.68
N ARG A 375 -4.04 -3.71 -3.92
CA ARG A 375 -3.11 -4.30 -2.94
C ARG A 375 -3.03 -3.57 -1.59
N CYS A 376 -2.63 -4.33 -0.57
CA CYS A 376 -2.33 -3.87 0.79
C CYS A 376 -1.58 -2.53 0.83
N HIS A 377 -2.20 -1.48 1.38
CA HIS A 377 -1.62 -0.15 1.49
C HIS A 377 -2.11 0.63 2.72
N ILE A 378 -1.40 1.73 3.02
CA ILE A 378 -1.76 2.73 4.04
C ILE A 378 -2.07 4.04 3.31
N ASP A 379 -3.23 4.62 3.57
CA ASP A 379 -3.65 5.87 2.96
C ASP A 379 -2.76 7.06 3.31
N GLY A 380 -2.41 7.86 2.29
CA GLY A 380 -1.62 9.07 2.45
C GLY A 380 -2.48 10.28 2.79
N ALA A 381 -2.05 11.07 3.77
CA ALA A 381 -2.68 12.35 4.10
C ALA A 381 -2.55 13.37 2.96
N TRP A 382 -3.64 14.08 2.69
CA TRP A 382 -3.78 15.08 1.62
C TRP A 382 -4.28 16.41 2.20
N PRO A 383 -3.79 17.57 1.73
CA PRO A 383 -4.29 18.88 2.16
C PRO A 383 -5.73 19.15 1.66
N PRO A 384 -6.45 20.14 2.22
CA PRO A 384 -7.69 20.62 1.62
C PRO A 384 -7.44 21.08 0.18
N SER A 385 -8.19 20.58 -0.78
CA SER A 385 -8.06 20.99 -2.19
C SER A 385 -9.30 21.75 -2.65
N GLY A 386 -9.15 22.61 -3.66
CA GLY A 386 -10.22 23.49 -4.13
C GLY A 386 -9.97 24.08 -5.52
N ILE A 387 -10.64 25.19 -5.81
CA ILE A 387 -10.57 25.92 -7.09
C ILE A 387 -10.45 27.41 -6.78
N GLU A 388 -9.57 28.12 -7.48
CA GLU A 388 -9.40 29.58 -7.40
C GLU A 388 -10.60 30.28 -8.05
N PRO A 389 -11.46 31.01 -7.30
CA PRO A 389 -12.72 31.54 -7.84
C PRO A 389 -12.57 32.55 -9.00
N THR A 390 -11.39 33.13 -9.17
CA THR A 390 -11.08 34.16 -10.17
C THR A 390 -10.34 33.65 -11.40
N THR A 391 -9.69 32.49 -11.32
CA THR A 391 -8.91 31.91 -12.44
C THR A 391 -9.39 30.52 -12.86
N ASP A 392 -10.35 29.95 -12.14
CA ASP A 392 -10.90 28.59 -12.30
C ASP A 392 -9.85 27.47 -12.24
N LYS A 393 -8.64 27.77 -11.73
CA LYS A 393 -7.55 26.81 -11.58
C LYS A 393 -7.68 25.98 -10.31
N TYR A 394 -7.24 24.74 -10.39
CA TYR A 394 -7.10 23.86 -9.23
C TYR A 394 -6.13 24.44 -8.18
N ILE A 395 -6.52 24.34 -6.90
CA ILE A 395 -5.67 24.63 -5.74
C ILE A 395 -5.40 23.31 -5.03
N TYR A 396 -4.14 22.86 -5.04
CA TYR A 396 -3.69 21.65 -4.35
C TYR A 396 -3.90 21.72 -2.83
N ASP A 397 -3.45 22.80 -2.20
CA ASP A 397 -3.57 23.06 -0.76
C ASP A 397 -4.18 24.44 -0.51
N SER A 398 -5.49 24.46 -0.23
CA SER A 398 -6.28 25.66 0.11
C SER A 398 -6.30 25.97 1.61
N SER A 399 -5.38 25.40 2.40
CA SER A 399 -5.28 25.71 3.83
C SER A 399 -4.99 27.19 4.06
N PRO A 400 -5.56 27.81 5.11
CA PRO A 400 -5.09 29.10 5.62
C PRO A 400 -3.59 29.08 5.88
N ARG A 401 -2.87 30.15 5.50
CA ARG A 401 -1.40 30.21 5.55
C ARG A 401 -0.82 29.94 6.94
N ASP A 402 -1.54 30.34 7.98
CA ASP A 402 -1.19 30.19 9.38
C ASP A 402 -1.76 28.91 10.02
N ALA A 403 -2.74 28.24 9.39
CA ALA A 403 -3.47 27.10 9.96
C ALA A 403 -3.61 25.95 8.97
N LYS A 404 -2.48 25.31 8.64
CA LYS A 404 -2.42 24.10 7.80
C LYS A 404 -3.38 23.00 8.26
N GLN A 405 -3.92 22.29 7.28
CA GLN A 405 -4.89 21.22 7.44
C GLN A 405 -4.44 20.03 6.60
N SER A 406 -4.79 18.83 7.04
CA SER A 406 -4.64 17.61 6.26
C SER A 406 -5.73 16.64 6.65
N SER A 407 -6.01 15.67 5.79
CA SER A 407 -6.78 14.52 6.20
C SER A 407 -6.05 13.69 7.26
N LEU A 408 -6.83 12.97 8.07
CA LEU A 408 -6.37 11.89 8.97
C LEU A 408 -7.30 10.67 8.93
N PHE A 409 -8.32 10.70 8.07
CA PHE A 409 -9.40 9.72 7.99
C PHE A 409 -9.84 9.55 6.53
N THR A 410 -9.95 8.30 6.13
CA THR A 410 -10.59 7.89 4.87
C THR A 410 -12.10 7.88 5.03
N PHE A 411 -12.78 8.25 3.94
CA PHE A 411 -14.22 8.29 3.76
C PHE A 411 -14.51 7.62 2.41
N LEU A 412 -14.54 6.29 2.42
CA LEU A 412 -14.68 5.42 1.25
C LEU A 412 -16.17 5.21 0.94
N ILE A 413 -16.67 5.80 -0.15
CA ILE A 413 -18.07 5.66 -0.57
C ILE A 413 -18.22 4.50 -1.56
N TYR A 414 -19.12 3.56 -1.27
CA TYR A 414 -19.50 2.48 -2.18
C TYR A 414 -20.66 2.93 -3.09
N LEU A 415 -20.52 2.84 -4.41
CA LEU A 415 -21.55 3.32 -5.35
C LEU A 415 -22.39 2.18 -5.96
N ASN A 416 -21.99 0.92 -5.83
CA ASN A 416 -22.76 -0.27 -6.21
C ASN A 416 -22.36 -1.49 -5.33
N ASP A 417 -23.15 -2.57 -5.33
CA ASP A 417 -22.91 -3.75 -4.47
C ASP A 417 -23.44 -5.11 -5.03
N GLU A 418 -23.84 -5.15 -6.31
CA GLU A 418 -24.45 -6.29 -7.00
C GLU A 418 -23.46 -7.34 -7.54
N PHE A 419 -22.30 -7.46 -6.89
CA PHE A 419 -21.21 -8.38 -7.20
C PHE A 419 -20.93 -9.36 -6.05
N GLU A 420 -20.03 -10.31 -6.24
CA GLU A 420 -19.46 -11.20 -5.21
C GLU A 420 -18.00 -10.81 -4.95
N ALA A 421 -17.47 -11.20 -3.78
CA ALA A 421 -16.23 -10.65 -3.23
C ALA A 421 -16.21 -9.09 -3.29
N GLY A 422 -15.06 -8.46 -3.51
CA GLY A 422 -14.93 -7.01 -3.57
C GLY A 422 -14.93 -6.32 -2.20
N GLU A 423 -14.73 -7.06 -1.11
CA GLU A 423 -14.58 -6.53 0.24
C GLU A 423 -13.39 -5.58 0.37
N THR A 424 -13.56 -4.54 1.17
CA THR A 424 -12.45 -3.76 1.72
C THR A 424 -11.92 -4.49 2.94
N THR A 425 -10.76 -5.14 2.82
CA THR A 425 -10.23 -6.01 3.87
C THR A 425 -9.15 -5.28 4.67
N PHE A 426 -9.31 -5.25 6.00
CA PHE A 426 -8.40 -4.59 6.94
C PHE A 426 -7.53 -5.62 7.64
N PHE A 427 -6.24 -5.33 7.82
CA PHE A 427 -5.27 -6.24 8.43
C PHE A 427 -4.78 -5.69 9.77
N ILE A 428 -4.82 -6.55 10.80
CA ILE A 428 -4.33 -6.22 12.14
C ILE A 428 -3.44 -7.37 12.64
N PRO A 429 -2.26 -7.10 13.23
CA PRO A 429 -1.45 -8.12 13.90
C PRO A 429 -2.26 -8.92 14.91
N SER A 430 -2.27 -10.25 14.79
CA SER A 430 -2.96 -11.15 15.72
C SER A 430 -2.17 -11.32 17.02
N VAL A 431 -2.73 -12.08 17.98
CA VAL A 431 -2.01 -12.53 19.18
C VAL A 431 -0.71 -13.31 18.89
N ARG A 432 -0.57 -13.90 17.69
CA ARG A 432 0.63 -14.62 17.23
C ARG A 432 1.49 -13.71 16.34
N GLU A 433 2.75 -13.49 16.71
CA GLU A 433 3.71 -12.75 15.88
C GLU A 433 4.01 -13.50 14.57
N GLY A 434 4.19 -12.77 13.47
CA GLY A 434 4.24 -13.31 12.11
C GLY A 434 2.86 -13.73 11.59
N THR A 435 1.75 -13.23 12.15
CA THR A 435 0.39 -13.52 11.68
C THR A 435 -0.56 -12.35 11.90
N MET A 436 -1.26 -11.94 10.84
CA MET A 436 -2.25 -10.88 10.82
C MET A 436 -3.66 -11.45 10.66
N ASN A 437 -4.63 -10.95 11.42
CA ASN A 437 -6.05 -11.19 11.23
C ASN A 437 -6.56 -10.28 10.10
N ALA A 438 -7.24 -10.84 9.11
CA ALA A 438 -7.82 -10.13 7.97
C ALA A 438 -9.34 -10.01 8.14
N TYR A 439 -9.85 -8.77 8.20
CA TYR A 439 -11.25 -8.43 8.46
C TYR A 439 -11.92 -7.83 7.20
N PRO A 440 -12.69 -8.63 6.43
CA PRO A 440 -13.33 -8.16 5.20
C PRO A 440 -14.60 -7.36 5.50
N VAL A 441 -14.72 -6.14 4.96
CA VAL A 441 -15.93 -5.31 5.04
C VAL A 441 -16.69 -5.42 3.73
N ARG A 442 -17.96 -5.84 3.82
CA ARG A 442 -18.85 -5.96 2.67
C ARG A 442 -19.27 -4.57 2.15
N PRO A 443 -19.12 -4.26 0.86
CA PRO A 443 -19.69 -3.05 0.27
C PRO A 443 -21.22 -3.02 0.40
N VAL A 444 -21.76 -1.83 0.66
CA VAL A 444 -23.22 -1.58 0.70
C VAL A 444 -23.47 -0.29 -0.07
N MET A 445 -24.32 -0.35 -1.11
CA MET A 445 -24.56 0.77 -2.02
C MET A 445 -25.03 2.02 -1.25
N GLY A 446 -24.31 3.13 -1.42
CA GLY A 446 -24.61 4.40 -0.75
C GLY A 446 -24.16 4.50 0.71
N ALA A 447 -23.51 3.46 1.25
CA ALA A 447 -22.81 3.52 2.53
C ALA A 447 -21.36 4.01 2.38
N VAL A 448 -20.77 4.38 3.51
CA VAL A 448 -19.40 4.88 3.61
C VAL A 448 -18.61 4.11 4.66
N ALA A 449 -17.51 3.47 4.26
CA ALA A 449 -16.49 3.01 5.21
C ALA A 449 -15.62 4.21 5.64
N MET A 450 -15.64 4.53 6.92
CA MET A 450 -14.85 5.62 7.51
C MET A 450 -13.85 5.04 8.51
N PHE A 451 -12.55 5.31 8.30
CA PHE A 451 -11.48 4.77 9.14
C PHE A 451 -10.25 5.70 9.19
N PRO A 452 -9.44 5.64 10.26
CA PRO A 452 -8.24 6.46 10.37
C PRO A 452 -7.12 5.98 9.43
N HIS A 453 -6.45 6.95 8.81
CA HIS A 453 -5.09 6.80 8.26
C HIS A 453 -4.07 7.66 9.02
N GLY A 454 -4.52 8.58 9.88
CA GLY A 454 -3.74 9.24 10.93
C GLY A 454 -2.53 10.05 10.44
N GLU A 455 -1.59 10.24 11.36
CA GLU A 455 -0.22 10.77 11.12
C GLU A 455 0.87 9.68 11.24
N THR A 456 0.51 8.52 11.83
CA THR A 456 1.15 7.19 11.73
C THR A 456 0.38 6.21 12.63
N ARG A 457 0.16 6.58 13.90
CA ARG A 457 -0.46 5.67 14.87
C ARG A 457 -1.94 5.43 14.55
N GLY A 458 -2.34 4.16 14.59
CA GLY A 458 -3.70 3.75 14.26
C GLY A 458 -4.07 3.86 12.78
N ALA A 459 -3.10 4.07 11.88
CA ALA A 459 -3.34 3.95 10.44
C ALA A 459 -3.62 2.49 10.09
N LEU A 460 -4.76 2.20 9.44
CA LEU A 460 -5.15 0.81 9.15
C LEU A 460 -4.64 0.34 7.79
N LEU A 461 -3.89 -0.77 7.79
CA LEU A 461 -3.52 -1.48 6.57
C LEU A 461 -4.77 -2.10 5.96
N HIS A 462 -5.01 -1.86 4.68
CA HIS A 462 -6.17 -2.39 4.00
C HIS A 462 -5.94 -2.62 2.51
N GLU A 463 -6.81 -3.40 1.90
CA GLU A 463 -6.84 -3.68 0.46
C GLU A 463 -8.29 -3.69 -0.08
N GLY A 464 -8.44 -3.51 -1.39
CA GLY A 464 -9.67 -3.84 -2.11
C GLY A 464 -9.51 -5.21 -2.77
N THR A 465 -10.22 -6.22 -2.30
CA THR A 465 -10.13 -7.58 -2.86
C THR A 465 -10.75 -7.67 -4.26
N GLY A 466 -10.27 -8.62 -5.07
CA GLY A 466 -10.76 -8.83 -6.43
C GLY A 466 -12.27 -9.11 -6.52
N VAL A 467 -12.94 -8.47 -7.48
CA VAL A 467 -14.41 -8.54 -7.68
C VAL A 467 -14.79 -9.76 -8.54
N ARG A 468 -15.89 -10.46 -8.19
CA ARG A 468 -16.35 -11.70 -8.85
C ARG A 468 -17.86 -11.71 -9.10
N ARG A 469 -18.33 -12.71 -9.88
CA ARG A 469 -19.76 -13.00 -10.11
C ARG A 469 -19.95 -14.45 -10.57
N GLY A 470 -20.48 -15.28 -9.70
CA GLY A 470 -20.38 -16.74 -9.79
C GLY A 470 -18.94 -17.24 -9.73
N ALA A 471 -18.75 -18.52 -10.06
CA ALA A 471 -17.46 -19.20 -10.07
C ALA A 471 -16.43 -18.69 -11.12
N ASN A 472 -16.67 -17.54 -11.77
CA ASN A 472 -15.81 -16.98 -12.80
C ASN A 472 -15.40 -15.53 -12.42
N PRO A 473 -14.11 -15.26 -12.11
CA PRO A 473 -13.66 -13.95 -11.63
C PRO A 473 -13.65 -12.84 -12.71
N ILE A 474 -14.05 -13.14 -13.95
CA ILE A 474 -13.81 -12.32 -15.14
C ILE A 474 -15.00 -11.40 -15.51
N LEU A 475 -16.13 -11.45 -14.78
CA LEU A 475 -17.41 -10.85 -15.24
C LEU A 475 -18.10 -9.85 -14.28
N ALA A 476 -17.36 -9.21 -13.37
CA ALA A 476 -17.91 -8.23 -12.41
C ALA A 476 -17.15 -6.89 -12.42
N HIS A 477 -17.87 -5.78 -12.61
CA HIS A 477 -17.32 -4.43 -12.43
C HIS A 477 -17.82 -3.86 -11.10
N SER A 478 -16.90 -3.44 -10.24
CA SER A 478 -17.24 -2.65 -9.04
C SER A 478 -16.91 -1.17 -9.26
N LEU A 479 -17.81 -0.30 -8.82
CA LEU A 479 -17.67 1.16 -8.81
C LEU A 479 -17.54 1.62 -7.35
N ALA A 480 -16.58 1.05 -6.63
CA ALA A 480 -16.12 1.60 -5.37
C ALA A 480 -15.19 2.79 -5.64
N GLN A 481 -15.33 3.85 -4.83
CA GLN A 481 -14.26 4.83 -4.70
C GLN A 481 -13.05 4.19 -3.98
N PRO A 482 -11.92 4.90 -3.95
CA PRO A 482 -11.07 5.00 -2.77
C PRO A 482 -10.97 6.49 -2.39
N PRO A 483 -10.33 6.84 -1.26
CA PRO A 483 -10.84 7.85 -0.35
C PRO A 483 -11.31 9.18 -0.96
N CYS A 484 -12.57 9.54 -0.69
CA CYS A 484 -12.78 10.89 -0.20
C CYS A 484 -12.07 10.96 1.16
N GLN A 485 -11.48 12.10 1.52
CA GLN A 485 -10.72 12.19 2.77
C GLN A 485 -11.30 13.25 3.71
N LEU A 486 -11.42 12.94 5.00
CA LEU A 486 -11.95 13.85 6.00
C LEU A 486 -10.84 14.79 6.51
N LEU A 487 -11.04 16.10 6.32
CA LEU A 487 -10.08 17.16 6.64
C LEU A 487 -10.09 17.54 8.12
N ILE A 488 -8.89 17.60 8.70
CA ILE A 488 -8.66 17.97 10.11
C ILE A 488 -7.58 19.06 10.19
N SER A 489 -7.72 20.01 11.11
CA SER A 489 -6.66 21.01 11.37
C SER A 489 -5.41 20.36 11.94
N GLN A 490 -4.22 20.66 11.43
CA GLN A 490 -2.98 20.09 12.00
C GLN A 490 -2.65 20.63 13.40
N ARG A 491 -3.17 21.82 13.75
CA ARG A 491 -3.04 22.36 15.12
C ARG A 491 -4.11 21.80 16.05
N PRO A 492 -3.77 21.30 17.25
CA PRO A 492 -4.75 21.13 18.32
C PRO A 492 -5.35 22.49 18.67
N ALA A 493 -6.62 22.54 19.07
CA ALA A 493 -7.19 23.78 19.57
C ALA A 493 -6.56 24.09 20.93
N LEU A 494 -6.05 25.31 21.12
CA LEU A 494 -5.70 25.80 22.45
C LEU A 494 -6.94 25.69 23.37
N PRO A 495 -6.81 25.13 24.58
CA PRO A 495 -7.90 25.21 25.55
C PRO A 495 -8.13 26.68 25.91
N LEU A 496 -9.41 27.06 26.03
CA LEU A 496 -9.80 28.39 26.52
C LEU A 496 -9.52 28.47 28.03
N SER A 497 -8.26 28.71 28.39
CA SER A 497 -7.89 29.06 29.76
C SER A 497 -8.52 30.40 30.14
N CYS A 498 -9.13 30.46 31.33
CA CYS A 498 -9.65 31.70 31.88
C CYS A 498 -8.52 32.72 32.04
N ALA A 499 -8.67 33.90 31.43
CA ALA A 499 -7.62 34.90 31.38
C ALA A 499 -7.47 35.67 32.70
N THR A 500 -6.61 35.17 33.59
CA THR A 500 -6.03 35.96 34.70
C THR A 500 -4.58 36.31 34.38
N PRO A 501 -4.22 37.60 34.19
CA PRO A 501 -2.89 38.00 33.72
C PRO A 501 -1.84 37.97 34.84
N CYS A 502 -1.14 36.84 34.99
CA CYS A 502 0.08 36.79 35.79
C CYS A 502 1.25 37.37 34.99
N VAL A 503 1.64 38.61 35.30
CA VAL A 503 2.84 39.26 34.75
C VAL A 503 4.09 38.64 35.38
N ALA A 504 4.97 38.07 34.54
CA ALA A 504 6.30 37.63 34.93
C ALA A 504 7.35 38.43 34.16
N ILE A 505 8.19 39.19 34.88
CA ILE A 505 9.30 39.98 34.32
C ILE A 505 10.56 39.60 35.09
N HIS A 506 11.59 39.11 34.38
CA HIS A 506 13.04 39.24 34.68
C HIS A 506 13.82 38.47 33.59
N HIS A 507 14.99 38.93 33.07
CA HIS A 507 15.59 40.25 33.19
C HIS A 507 16.65 40.50 32.08
N ARG A 508 16.74 41.75 31.60
CA ARG A 508 17.91 42.41 30.94
C ARG A 508 18.63 41.74 29.75
N ASN A 509 18.60 42.46 28.63
CA ASN A 509 19.84 43.09 28.15
C ASN A 509 19.59 44.60 27.96
N VAL A 510 20.63 45.44 27.84
CA VAL A 510 20.54 46.89 28.12
C VAL A 510 21.02 47.77 26.95
N LEU A 511 20.23 48.79 26.58
CA LEU A 511 20.76 50.09 26.13
C LEU A 511 19.73 51.25 26.27
N LEU A 512 20.30 52.40 26.59
CA LEU A 512 19.80 53.73 27.04
C LEU A 512 18.81 54.46 26.09
N ALA A 513 18.08 55.54 26.47
CA ALA A 513 17.84 56.16 27.80
C ALA A 513 16.67 57.19 27.82
N ARG A 514 16.04 57.30 29.00
CA ARG A 514 15.38 58.48 29.66
C ARG A 514 14.55 59.51 28.85
N HIS A 515 13.24 59.58 29.17
CA HIS A 515 12.55 60.74 29.78
C HIS A 515 11.09 60.33 30.18
N THR A 516 10.27 61.00 31.04
CA THR A 516 10.35 62.26 31.83
C THR A 516 9.84 62.04 33.29
N LEU A 517 9.76 63.12 34.07
CA LEU A 517 9.41 63.36 35.49
C LEU A 517 7.90 63.32 35.91
N THR A 518 7.66 62.94 37.19
CA THR A 518 6.72 63.53 38.22
C THR A 518 5.19 63.65 38.00
N SER A 519 4.29 63.68 39.01
CA SER A 519 4.29 63.28 40.45
C SER A 519 2.88 63.47 41.11
N ILE A 520 2.74 63.26 42.44
CA ILE A 520 1.62 63.67 43.36
C ILE A 520 0.34 62.80 43.28
N ASN A 521 -0.09 62.02 44.30
CA ASN A 521 -0.72 62.32 45.63
C ASN A 521 -2.25 62.68 45.56
N SER A 522 -3.17 62.26 46.45
CA SER A 522 -3.09 61.42 47.68
C SER A 522 -4.48 60.98 48.25
N ARG A 523 -4.49 60.11 49.30
CA ARG A 523 -5.44 59.95 50.44
C ARG A 523 -6.88 59.35 50.31
N SER A 524 -7.00 58.05 50.66
CA SER A 524 -7.76 57.45 51.80
C SER A 524 -9.15 57.92 52.30
N ILE A 525 -10.08 56.96 52.51
CA ILE A 525 -11.14 56.76 53.57
C ILE A 525 -12.11 55.65 53.02
N THR A 526 -12.41 54.45 53.57
CA THR A 526 -12.88 53.90 54.89
C THR A 526 -14.36 54.19 55.23
N ALA A 527 -15.25 53.28 55.64
CA ALA A 527 -15.37 51.79 55.73
C ALA A 527 -16.89 51.46 56.07
N ASP A 528 -17.46 50.28 56.37
CA ASP A 528 -17.07 48.85 56.52
C ASP A 528 -18.36 47.93 56.46
N LEU A 529 -18.38 46.77 57.14
CA LEU A 529 -19.49 45.91 57.63
C LEU A 529 -19.95 44.64 56.85
N ARG A 530 -20.32 43.62 57.65
CA ARG A 530 -20.64 42.20 57.39
C ARG A 530 -21.68 41.69 58.42
N PRO A 531 -22.35 40.52 58.23
CA PRO A 531 -21.90 39.21 58.77
C PRO A 531 -22.07 38.08 57.69
N ALA A 532 -22.34 36.77 57.86
CA ALA A 532 -22.61 35.87 59.01
C ALA A 532 -22.09 34.41 58.76
N HIS A 533 -22.95 33.38 58.90
CA HIS A 533 -22.60 31.93 59.05
C HIS A 533 -23.42 30.99 58.12
N ARG A 534 -23.05 29.75 57.73
CA ARG A 534 -22.20 28.61 58.25
C ARG A 534 -22.87 27.67 59.28
N PRO A 535 -22.37 26.42 59.55
CA PRO A 535 -21.14 25.68 59.09
C PRO A 535 -21.44 24.64 57.95
N ILE A 536 -20.91 23.41 57.71
CA ILE A 536 -19.97 22.37 58.27
C ILE A 536 -19.31 21.67 57.02
N CYS A 537 -18.04 21.26 56.86
CA CYS A 537 -17.14 20.20 57.46
C CYS A 537 -17.62 18.71 57.21
N LYS A 538 -16.81 17.63 57.08
CA LYS A 538 -15.39 17.26 57.39
C LYS A 538 -14.77 16.22 56.38
N HIS A 539 -13.43 16.18 56.27
CA HIS A 539 -12.42 15.05 56.19
C HIS A 539 -12.69 13.66 55.52
N SER A 540 -11.69 12.88 55.04
CA SER A 540 -10.25 13.10 54.71
C SER A 540 -9.60 11.91 53.96
N LEU A 541 -8.43 12.12 53.34
CA LEU A 541 -7.59 11.12 52.62
C LEU A 541 -6.83 10.13 53.53
N SER A 542 -6.49 8.95 52.99
CA SER A 542 -5.27 8.19 53.39
C SER A 542 -4.78 7.24 52.28
N ARG A 543 -3.49 6.88 52.32
CA ARG A 543 -2.82 5.94 51.40
C ARG A 543 -2.89 4.50 51.93
N ARG A 544 -2.79 3.50 51.05
CA ARG A 544 -2.24 2.17 51.41
C ARG A 544 -0.97 1.90 50.60
N LYS A 545 0.00 1.26 51.25
CA LYS A 545 1.28 0.81 50.70
C LYS A 545 1.30 -0.73 50.75
N LEU A 546 2.27 -1.36 50.08
CA LEU A 546 2.46 -2.82 50.12
C LEU A 546 2.75 -3.31 51.55
N ALA A 547 2.43 -4.59 51.79
CA ALA A 547 3.03 -5.41 52.84
C ALA A 547 3.47 -6.74 52.20
N PHE A 548 4.67 -7.20 52.57
CA PHE A 548 5.16 -8.57 52.33
C PHE A 548 4.76 -9.47 53.51
N THR A 549 4.51 -10.75 53.25
CA THR A 549 4.63 -11.85 54.22
C THR A 549 5.13 -13.08 53.50
N ASP A 550 6.10 -13.78 54.09
CA ASP A 550 6.93 -14.81 53.45
C ASP A 550 6.52 -16.26 53.76
N SER A 551 7.25 -17.18 53.09
CA SER A 551 7.64 -18.52 53.56
C SER A 551 6.73 -19.75 53.36
N SER A 552 7.14 -20.55 52.36
CA SER A 552 7.56 -21.97 52.47
C SER A 552 6.56 -23.15 52.52
N SER A 553 6.88 -24.13 51.66
CA SER A 553 6.69 -25.59 51.78
C SER A 553 5.28 -26.20 51.79
N ILE A 554 5.02 -27.09 50.83
CA ILE A 554 5.09 -28.55 51.05
C ILE A 554 5.33 -29.26 49.69
N SER A 555 5.74 -30.53 49.73
CA SER A 555 6.16 -31.32 48.57
C SER A 555 5.15 -32.42 48.18
N ALA A 556 5.32 -32.94 46.96
CA ALA A 556 4.87 -34.24 46.44
C ALA A 556 3.36 -34.54 46.32
N ALA A 557 2.97 -34.91 45.10
CA ALA A 557 2.13 -36.07 44.82
C ALA A 557 2.48 -36.62 43.42
N LEU A 558 3.02 -37.84 43.37
CA LEU A 558 3.18 -38.66 42.17
C LEU A 558 2.48 -40.00 42.45
N ASP A 559 1.97 -40.64 41.40
CA ASP A 559 1.34 -41.98 41.42
C ASP A 559 0.04 -42.09 42.28
N THR A 560 -0.85 -43.07 42.13
CA THR A 560 -0.91 -44.25 41.23
C THR A 560 -2.38 -44.58 40.88
N LEU A 561 -2.62 -45.21 39.71
CA LEU A 561 -3.76 -46.08 39.28
C LEU A 561 -4.07 -45.81 37.77
N ASN A 562 -3.72 -46.62 36.77
CA ASN A 562 -3.34 -48.04 36.65
C ASN A 562 -4.52 -49.05 36.67
N LEU A 563 -5.15 -49.33 35.51
CA LEU A 563 -5.30 -50.69 34.91
C LEU A 563 -6.05 -50.69 33.55
N ALA A 564 -6.21 -51.88 32.95
CA ALA A 564 -6.92 -52.24 31.68
C ALA A 564 -6.09 -52.09 30.37
N THR A 565 -5.14 -53.00 30.09
CA THR A 565 -5.31 -54.30 29.36
C THR A 565 -5.42 -54.20 27.83
N ALA A 566 -4.37 -54.66 27.14
CA ALA A 566 -4.41 -55.08 25.73
C ALA A 566 -4.87 -56.55 25.59
N PRO A 567 -5.11 -57.01 24.36
CA PRO A 567 -4.57 -58.31 23.94
C PRO A 567 -3.77 -58.23 22.62
N SER A 568 -3.07 -59.33 22.30
CA SER A 568 -2.25 -59.56 21.09
C SER A 568 -2.37 -61.04 20.64
N ILE A 569 -1.69 -61.44 19.54
CA ILE A 569 -1.57 -62.84 19.01
C ILE A 569 -2.84 -63.32 18.24
N ASP A 570 -2.86 -64.13 17.15
CA ASP A 570 -1.88 -64.72 16.18
C ASP A 570 -2.16 -64.15 14.74
N VAL A 571 -1.40 -64.29 13.63
CA VAL A 571 -0.19 -65.04 13.20
C VAL A 571 -0.39 -66.38 12.42
N HIS A 572 -0.40 -66.28 11.07
CA HIS A 572 0.08 -67.28 10.06
C HIS A 572 -0.63 -68.67 9.90
N PRO A 573 -0.30 -69.53 8.88
CA PRO A 573 0.25 -69.33 7.51
C PRO A 573 -0.36 -70.26 6.38
N LEU A 574 0.25 -70.24 5.17
CA LEU A 574 0.20 -71.24 4.04
C LEU A 574 -1.13 -71.33 3.22
N LEU A 575 -1.19 -71.78 1.95
CA LEU A 575 -0.34 -72.66 1.11
C LEU A 575 -0.09 -72.17 -0.37
N LEU A 576 0.90 -72.83 -0.98
CA LEU A 576 1.38 -73.01 -2.38
C LEU A 576 0.33 -72.88 -3.55
N LEU A 577 0.69 -72.68 -4.85
CA LEU A 577 1.73 -73.30 -5.70
C LEU A 577 2.29 -72.42 -6.86
N HIS A 578 3.44 -72.85 -7.42
CA HIS A 578 4.16 -72.42 -8.65
C HIS A 578 3.81 -73.34 -9.85
N PRO A 579 4.42 -73.24 -11.07
CA PRO A 579 5.09 -72.13 -11.79
C PRO A 579 4.61 -71.99 -13.28
N TYR A 580 5.22 -71.11 -14.10
CA TYR A 580 5.82 -71.43 -15.42
C TYR A 580 6.65 -70.24 -15.97
N HIS A 581 7.33 -70.40 -17.12
CA HIS A 581 8.50 -69.59 -17.55
C HIS A 581 8.34 -69.02 -19.02
N PRO A 582 9.33 -68.42 -19.72
CA PRO A 582 9.16 -67.31 -20.71
C PRO A 582 9.36 -67.81 -22.19
N PRO A 583 9.75 -67.05 -23.26
CA PRO A 583 10.20 -65.63 -23.36
C PRO A 583 9.90 -64.85 -24.68
N VAL A 584 10.55 -63.68 -24.84
CA VAL A 584 10.93 -62.91 -26.08
C VAL A 584 9.83 -62.38 -27.02
N LEU A 585 9.75 -61.04 -27.06
CA LEU A 585 9.58 -60.11 -28.21
C LEU A 585 10.05 -58.74 -27.63
N HIS A 586 11.06 -57.98 -28.09
CA HIS A 586 11.74 -57.81 -29.38
C HIS A 586 10.80 -57.51 -30.55
N ASP A 587 11.23 -56.59 -31.42
CA ASP A 587 10.55 -56.17 -32.67
C ASP A 587 9.24 -55.38 -32.53
N LEU A 588 9.25 -54.31 -31.72
CA LEU A 588 8.21 -53.26 -31.76
C LEU A 588 8.72 -51.80 -31.68
N PHE A 589 10.01 -51.58 -31.95
CA PHE A 589 10.63 -50.23 -31.94
C PHE A 589 11.36 -49.85 -33.25
N LEU A 590 11.22 -50.65 -34.30
CA LEU A 590 11.95 -50.50 -35.57
C LEU A 590 11.05 -50.26 -36.80
N GLN A 591 9.90 -49.60 -36.63
CA GLN A 591 8.98 -49.37 -37.76
C GLN A 591 8.20 -48.03 -37.77
N GLN A 592 8.80 -46.91 -37.35
CA GLN A 592 8.23 -45.58 -37.61
C GLN A 592 9.20 -44.37 -37.49
N SER A 593 10.27 -44.30 -38.31
CA SER A 593 11.11 -43.09 -38.42
C SER A 593 12.03 -42.97 -39.67
N GLN A 594 11.72 -43.65 -40.79
CA GLN A 594 12.19 -43.20 -42.11
C GLN A 594 11.12 -42.26 -42.69
N PRO A 595 11.20 -40.94 -42.43
CA PRO A 595 12.09 -40.10 -43.24
C PRO A 595 12.60 -38.81 -42.56
N LEU A 596 13.86 -38.77 -42.10
CA LEU A 596 14.53 -37.48 -41.78
C LEU A 596 16.04 -37.41 -42.09
N ILE A 597 16.58 -38.41 -42.79
CA ILE A 597 18.04 -38.57 -43.01
C ILE A 597 18.58 -37.72 -44.19
N HIS A 598 17.73 -36.92 -44.85
CA HIS A 598 18.09 -36.13 -46.05
C HIS A 598 17.94 -34.59 -45.88
N ALA A 599 17.88 -34.09 -44.65
CA ALA A 599 17.64 -32.67 -44.36
C ALA A 599 18.72 -31.97 -43.49
N LEU A 600 19.81 -32.67 -43.11
CA LEU A 600 20.88 -32.13 -42.26
C LEU A 600 22.28 -32.34 -42.87
N GLN A 601 22.48 -31.84 -44.08
CA GLN A 601 23.82 -31.49 -44.58
C GLN A 601 24.03 -29.97 -44.49
N HIS A 602 24.18 -29.43 -43.28
CA HIS A 602 24.97 -28.23 -42.97
C HIS A 602 25.20 -28.10 -41.44
N ASP A 603 26.10 -27.21 -41.04
CA ASP A 603 26.35 -26.71 -39.67
C ASP A 603 26.82 -27.71 -38.59
N ARG A 604 28.13 -28.03 -38.68
CA ARG A 604 28.93 -28.75 -37.66
C ARG A 604 29.19 -27.93 -36.39
N ILE A 605 28.16 -27.66 -35.57
CA ILE A 605 28.35 -27.09 -34.22
C ILE A 605 27.67 -27.93 -33.11
N LEU A 606 26.46 -28.45 -33.34
CA LEU A 606 25.67 -29.11 -32.28
C LEU A 606 26.20 -30.46 -31.76
N LEU A 607 27.06 -31.18 -32.51
CA LEU A 607 27.49 -32.53 -32.12
C LEU A 607 28.31 -32.58 -30.80
N TYR A 608 29.02 -31.50 -30.44
CA TYR A 608 29.83 -31.48 -29.22
C TYR A 608 29.01 -31.23 -27.95
N GLY A 609 27.86 -30.54 -28.05
CA GLY A 609 26.99 -30.28 -26.89
C GLY A 609 26.28 -31.54 -26.38
N LEU A 610 25.74 -32.34 -27.29
CA LEU A 610 25.02 -33.58 -26.93
C LEU A 610 25.92 -34.64 -26.30
N ALA A 611 27.20 -34.71 -26.69
CA ALA A 611 28.17 -35.61 -26.06
C ALA A 611 28.43 -35.24 -24.59
N ALA A 612 28.51 -33.94 -24.26
CA ALA A 612 28.70 -33.48 -22.88
C ALA A 612 27.47 -33.78 -22.00
N ILE A 613 26.26 -33.62 -22.54
CA ILE A 613 24.99 -33.93 -21.84
C ILE A 613 24.89 -35.43 -21.54
N LEU A 614 25.29 -36.31 -22.46
CA LEU A 614 25.24 -37.76 -22.26
C LEU A 614 26.21 -38.22 -21.16
N ILE A 615 27.42 -37.64 -21.12
CA ILE A 615 28.43 -37.93 -20.08
C ILE A 615 27.95 -37.45 -18.70
N ALA A 616 27.32 -36.27 -18.63
CA ALA A 616 26.77 -35.73 -17.39
C ALA A 616 25.58 -36.55 -16.82
N LEU A 617 24.81 -37.23 -17.66
CA LEU A 617 23.70 -38.09 -17.25
C LEU A 617 24.16 -39.46 -16.73
N VAL A 618 25.17 -40.07 -17.35
CA VAL A 618 25.73 -41.36 -16.88
C VAL A 618 26.44 -41.19 -15.53
N GLY A 619 27.10 -40.04 -15.30
CA GLY A 619 27.78 -39.71 -14.04
C GLY A 619 26.89 -39.46 -12.81
N LYS A 620 25.57 -39.74 -12.89
CA LYS A 620 24.60 -39.63 -11.78
C LYS A 620 23.80 -40.92 -11.51
N LEU A 621 24.13 -42.03 -12.17
CA LEU A 621 23.44 -43.31 -12.07
C LEU A 621 24.40 -44.51 -11.89
N LEU A 622 25.57 -44.26 -11.30
CA LEU A 622 26.57 -45.22 -10.84
C LEU A 622 27.05 -44.82 -9.43
#